data_AF-A0A445L293-F1
#
_entry.id   AF-A0A445L293-F1
#
_cell.length_a   1.000
_cell.length_b   1.000
_cell.length_c   1.000
_cell.angle_alpha   90.00
_cell.angle_beta   90.00
_cell.angle_gamma   90.00
#
_symmetry.space_group_name_H-M   'P 1'
#
loop_
_entity.id
_entity.type
_entity.pdbx_description
1 polymer ?
#
loop_
_entity_poly.entity_id
_entity_poly.type
_entity_poly.pdbx_seq_one_letter_code
_entity_poly.pdbx_strand_id
1 'polypeptide(L)'
;MFGAEAMVDYFVVEVNIKVEEPGEKNVHNNAFYAEETLLRSELEAMRDCNSLTARHWVVRNTRTCNRTGQLTSYKLVHGSNCLPLAGSEAKFLRRAAFLKHNFWVTTYSRRVGEGLATWVKQNRCLEEINVVL
;
A
#
# COMPACT_ATOMS: atom_id res chain seq x y z
N MET A 1 -22.55 18.00 -23.10
CA MET A 1 -21.86 16.76 -23.51
C MET A 1 -20.73 16.55 -22.52
N PHE A 2 -21.05 16.04 -21.32
CA PHE A 2 -20.05 15.82 -20.27
C PHE A 2 -19.31 14.54 -20.60
N GLY A 3 -17.99 14.67 -20.80
CA GLY A 3 -17.12 13.56 -21.18
C GLY A 3 -17.20 12.44 -20.14
N ALA A 4 -17.19 11.21 -20.64
CA ALA A 4 -16.96 10.05 -19.82
C ALA A 4 -15.70 10.30 -18.97
N GLU A 5 -15.85 10.34 -17.65
CA GLU A 5 -14.71 10.15 -16.76
C GLU A 5 -14.06 8.83 -17.19
N ALA A 6 -12.88 8.91 -17.82
CA ALA A 6 -12.09 7.74 -18.06
C ALA A 6 -11.87 7.10 -16.70
N MET A 7 -12.41 5.89 -16.49
CA MET A 7 -12.25 5.13 -15.27
C MET A 7 -10.74 4.94 -15.08
N VAL A 8 -10.14 5.72 -14.19
CA VAL A 8 -8.71 5.63 -13.91
C VAL A 8 -8.54 4.55 -12.86
N ASP A 9 -8.15 3.39 -13.34
CA ASP A 9 -7.91 2.23 -12.50
C ASP A 9 -6.47 2.28 -11.99
N TYR A 10 -6.27 1.95 -10.73
CA TYR A 10 -4.97 2.01 -10.07
C TYR A 10 -4.59 0.67 -9.45
N PHE A 11 -3.28 0.47 -9.28
CA PHE A 11 -2.68 -0.56 -8.44
C PHE A 11 -1.95 0.09 -7.27
N VAL A 12 -1.97 -0.58 -6.12
CA VAL A 12 -1.09 -0.23 -5.00
C VAL A 12 -0.03 -1.31 -4.83
N VAL A 13 1.22 -0.91 -4.88
CA VAL A 13 2.38 -1.79 -4.81
C VAL A 13 3.18 -1.43 -3.57
N GLU A 14 3.34 -2.39 -2.66
CA GLU A 14 4.32 -2.30 -1.58
C GLU A 14 5.71 -2.61 -2.13
N VAL A 15 6.68 -1.76 -1.85
CA VAL A 15 8.06 -1.94 -2.23
C VAL A 15 8.91 -2.07 -0.97
N ASN A 16 9.65 -3.17 -0.87
CA ASN A 16 10.65 -3.41 0.17
C ASN A 16 12.04 -3.51 -0.48
N ILE A 17 13.08 -3.11 0.23
CA ILE A 17 14.46 -3.35 -0.20
C ILE A 17 14.94 -4.67 0.40
N LYS A 18 15.49 -5.54 -0.46
CA LYS A 18 16.10 -6.82 -0.10
C LYS A 18 17.58 -6.83 -0.45
N VAL A 19 18.39 -7.32 0.49
CA VAL A 19 19.80 -7.60 0.24
C VAL A 19 19.88 -8.92 -0.51
N GLU A 20 20.68 -8.98 -1.58
CA GLU A 20 20.90 -10.21 -2.33
C GLU A 20 21.77 -11.17 -1.53
N GLU A 21 21.50 -12.46 -1.64
CA GLU A 21 22.27 -13.48 -0.92
C GLU A 21 23.72 -13.53 -1.43
N PRO A 22 24.69 -13.91 -0.58
CA PRO A 22 26.06 -14.17 -1.02
C PRO A 22 26.13 -15.23 -2.11
N GLY A 23 27.01 -15.07 -3.10
CA GLY A 23 27.24 -16.10 -4.10
C GLY A 23 27.99 -15.61 -5.33
N GLU A 24 28.14 -16.46 -6.34
CA GLU A 24 28.86 -16.13 -7.58
C GLU A 24 28.26 -14.91 -8.32
N LYS A 25 26.97 -14.64 -8.14
CA LYS A 25 26.27 -13.47 -8.71
C LYS A 25 26.36 -12.21 -7.83
N ASN A 26 26.89 -12.33 -6.61
CA ASN A 26 27.04 -11.26 -5.63
C ASN A 26 28.38 -11.44 -4.88
N VAL A 27 29.49 -11.54 -5.64
CA VAL A 27 30.82 -11.86 -5.10
C VAL A 27 31.28 -10.87 -4.01
N HIS A 28 30.81 -9.63 -4.08
CA HIS A 28 31.18 -8.56 -3.16
C HIS A 28 30.17 -8.32 -2.02
N ASN A 29 29.10 -9.11 -1.93
CA ASN A 29 28.08 -9.02 -0.88
C ASN A 29 27.49 -7.61 -0.68
N ASN A 30 27.38 -6.85 -1.77
CA ASN A 30 26.92 -5.46 -1.75
C ASN A 30 25.70 -5.22 -2.65
N ALA A 31 25.19 -6.25 -3.33
CA ALA A 31 23.99 -6.15 -4.13
C ALA A 31 22.72 -6.13 -3.25
N PHE A 32 21.77 -5.30 -3.65
CA PHE A 32 20.42 -5.26 -3.10
C PHE A 32 19.46 -4.82 -4.23
N TYR A 33 18.17 -5.13 -4.06
CA TYR A 33 17.15 -4.81 -5.04
C TYR A 33 15.83 -4.42 -4.38
N ALA A 34 14.98 -3.75 -5.16
CA ALA A 34 13.59 -3.49 -4.78
C ALA A 34 12.74 -4.72 -5.09
N GLU A 35 12.09 -5.26 -4.07
CA GLU A 35 11.06 -6.28 -4.21
C GLU A 35 9.69 -5.62 -4.15
N GLU A 36 8.89 -5.87 -5.18
CA GLU A 36 7.55 -5.33 -5.32
C GLU A 36 6.50 -6.39 -4.98
N THR A 37 5.52 -6.02 -4.18
CA THR A 37 4.35 -6.84 -3.85
C THR A 37 3.09 -6.06 -4.22
N LEU A 38 2.32 -6.58 -5.17
CA LEU A 38 1.00 -6.05 -5.49
C LEU A 38 0.03 -6.36 -4.33
N LEU A 39 -0.64 -5.33 -3.81
CA LEU A 39 -1.68 -5.48 -2.79
C LEU A 39 -3.00 -5.77 -3.49
N ARG A 40 -3.46 -7.03 -3.46
CA ARG A 40 -4.60 -7.48 -4.28
C ARG A 40 -5.94 -7.33 -3.58
N SER A 41 -5.94 -7.22 -2.25
CA SER A 41 -7.16 -7.19 -1.46
C SER A 41 -7.08 -6.26 -0.25
N GLU A 42 -8.23 -5.83 0.25
CA GLU A 42 -8.31 -4.92 1.40
C GLU A 42 -7.62 -5.47 2.65
N LEU A 43 -7.69 -6.79 2.90
CA LEU A 43 -7.00 -7.41 4.04
C LEU A 43 -5.49 -7.45 3.84
N GLU A 44 -5.03 -7.71 2.60
CA GLU A 44 -3.60 -7.63 2.29
C GLU A 44 -3.06 -6.20 2.38
N ALA A 45 -3.92 -5.20 2.25
CA ALA A 45 -3.51 -3.81 2.18
C ALA A 45 -3.53 -3.07 3.52
N MET A 46 -3.72 -3.78 4.63
CA MET A 46 -3.46 -3.27 5.98
C MET A 46 -1.97 -3.44 6.29
N ARG A 47 -1.19 -2.35 6.23
CA ARG A 47 0.26 -2.42 6.31
C ARG A 47 0.84 -1.47 7.36
N ASP A 48 1.97 -1.90 7.89
CA ASP A 48 2.78 -1.11 8.79
C ASP A 48 4.02 -0.59 8.08
N CYS A 49 4.47 0.58 8.51
CA CYS A 49 5.75 1.13 8.07
C CYS A 49 6.89 0.19 8.50
N ASN A 50 7.90 0.02 7.66
CA ASN A 50 9.10 -0.75 8.02
C ASN A 50 10.35 -0.03 7.54
N SER A 51 10.99 0.69 8.45
CA SER A 51 12.24 1.41 8.15
C SER A 51 13.42 0.49 7.87
N LEU A 52 13.41 -0.76 8.37
CA LEU A 52 14.51 -1.71 8.15
C LEU A 52 14.58 -2.18 6.70
N THR A 53 13.45 -2.20 5.99
CA THR A 53 13.36 -2.57 4.57
C THR A 53 13.05 -1.37 3.68
N ALA A 54 13.17 -0.14 4.21
CA ALA A 54 12.80 1.11 3.53
C ALA A 54 11.42 1.00 2.82
N ARG A 55 10.47 0.36 3.50
CA ARG A 55 9.15 0.07 2.94
C ARG A 55 8.46 1.35 2.50
N HIS A 56 7.90 1.34 1.30
CA HIS A 56 7.07 2.41 0.79
C HIS A 56 6.00 1.85 -0.14
N TRP A 57 5.00 2.68 -0.46
CA TRP A 57 3.92 2.29 -1.35
C TRP A 57 3.94 3.13 -2.62
N VAL A 58 3.63 2.49 -3.74
CA VAL A 58 3.55 3.13 -5.05
C VAL A 58 2.14 2.92 -5.58
N VAL A 59 1.47 4.03 -5.90
CA VAL A 59 0.16 4.04 -6.55
C VAL A 59 0.40 4.20 -8.04
N ARG A 60 0.10 3.16 -8.81
CA ARG A 60 0.37 3.11 -10.25
C ARG A 60 -0.92 3.21 -11.04
N ASN A 61 -0.91 4.04 -12.08
CA ASN A 61 -1.93 4.00 -13.12
C ASN A 61 -1.81 2.70 -13.91
N THR A 62 -2.92 2.14 -14.37
CA THR A 62 -2.98 0.87 -15.14
C THR A 62 -2.71 1.04 -16.64
N ARG A 63 -2.91 2.23 -17.20
CA ARG A 63 -2.96 2.46 -18.66
C ARG A 63 -1.99 3.53 -19.16
N THR A 64 -1.62 4.50 -18.33
CA THR A 64 -0.81 5.65 -18.77
C THR A 64 0.66 5.44 -18.46
N CYS A 65 1.49 5.30 -19.50
CA CYS A 65 2.94 5.28 -19.37
C CYS A 65 3.56 6.68 -19.45
N ASN A 66 4.67 6.86 -18.75
CA ASN A 66 5.53 8.03 -18.88
C ASN A 66 6.47 7.90 -20.11
N ARG A 67 7.32 8.91 -20.36
CA ARG A 67 8.25 8.92 -21.50
C ARG A 67 9.28 7.78 -21.49
N THR A 68 9.52 7.13 -20.35
CA THR A 68 10.44 5.98 -20.25
C THR A 68 9.73 4.64 -20.42
N GLY A 69 8.43 4.65 -20.76
CA GLY A 69 7.64 3.44 -20.98
C GLY A 69 7.13 2.78 -19.70
N GLN A 70 7.39 3.37 -18.53
CA GLN A 70 6.92 2.86 -17.24
C GLN A 70 5.55 3.44 -16.89
N LEU A 71 4.72 2.70 -16.16
CA LEU A 71 3.43 3.19 -15.68
C LEU A 71 3.61 4.42 -14.79
N THR A 72 2.84 5.46 -15.09
CA THR A 72 2.84 6.70 -14.32
C THR A 72 2.38 6.41 -12.91
N SER A 73 3.12 6.90 -11.92
CA SER A 73 2.89 6.52 -10.53
C SER A 73 3.30 7.61 -9.56
N TYR A 74 2.70 7.54 -8.36
CA TYR A 74 3.09 8.35 -7.22
C TYR A 74 3.65 7.44 -6.13
N LYS A 75 4.78 7.85 -5.56
CA LYS A 75 5.40 7.18 -4.41
C LYS A 75 4.97 7.86 -3.12
N LEU A 76 4.37 7.09 -2.22
CA LEU A 76 4.13 7.50 -0.84
C LEU A 76 5.33 7.14 0.01
N VAL A 77 6.14 8.14 0.35
CA VAL A 77 7.25 8.02 1.30
C VAL A 77 6.76 8.52 2.65
N HIS A 78 6.67 7.64 3.63
CA HIS A 78 6.23 8.01 4.96
C HIS A 78 7.38 8.66 5.75
N GLY A 79 7.03 9.58 6.65
CA GLY A 79 7.98 10.11 7.65
C GLY A 79 8.28 9.11 8.76
N SER A 80 8.89 9.59 9.85
CA SER A 80 9.00 8.81 11.08
C SER A 80 7.61 8.46 11.60
N ASN A 81 7.37 7.17 11.84
CA ASN A 81 6.09 6.65 12.28
C ASN A 81 6.28 5.55 13.32
N CYS A 82 5.28 5.35 14.16
CA CYS A 82 5.17 4.22 15.07
C CYS A 82 3.71 3.75 15.14
N LEU A 83 3.51 2.52 15.58
CA LEU A 83 2.19 2.07 16.01
C LEU A 83 1.83 2.73 17.35
N PRO A 84 0.53 2.78 17.71
CA PRO A 84 0.08 3.33 18.98
C PRO A 84 0.82 2.71 20.15
N LEU A 85 1.32 3.56 21.04
CA LEU A 85 1.99 3.14 22.28
C LEU A 85 0.94 2.73 23.32
N ALA A 86 0.17 1.69 23.00
CA ALA A 86 -0.90 1.16 23.83
C ALA A 86 -0.94 -0.36 23.75
N GLY A 87 -1.39 -1.00 24.83
CA GLY A 87 -1.67 -2.44 24.82
C GLY A 87 -2.76 -2.79 23.80
N SER A 88 -2.74 -4.01 23.27
CA SER A 88 -3.71 -4.48 22.26
C SER A 88 -5.17 -4.36 22.71
N GLU A 89 -5.42 -4.48 24.01
CA GLU A 89 -6.73 -4.40 24.65
C GLU A 89 -7.14 -2.98 25.09
N ALA A 90 -6.35 -1.96 24.77
CA ALA A 90 -6.66 -0.59 25.13
C ALA A 90 -8.04 -0.19 24.57
N LYS A 91 -8.94 0.25 25.47
CA LYS A 91 -10.36 0.45 25.13
C LYS A 91 -10.58 1.42 23.97
N PHE A 92 -9.70 2.42 23.81
CA PHE A 92 -9.83 3.39 22.72
C PHE A 92 -9.63 2.76 21.33
N LEU A 93 -8.86 1.67 21.21
CA LEU A 93 -8.66 0.94 19.96
C LEU A 93 -9.96 0.29 19.43
N ARG A 94 -10.99 0.14 20.27
CA ARG A 94 -12.33 -0.30 19.83
C ARG A 94 -13.02 0.74 18.95
N ARG A 95 -12.68 2.02 19.13
CA ARG A 95 -13.25 3.16 18.39
C ARG A 95 -12.28 3.71 17.34
N ALA A 96 -10.98 3.63 17.60
CA ALA A 96 -9.92 4.12 16.73
C ALA A 96 -9.12 2.95 16.11
N ALA A 97 -9.82 1.94 15.60
CA ALA A 97 -9.18 0.74 15.08
C ALA A 97 -8.28 0.99 13.84
N PHE A 98 -8.46 2.12 13.14
CA PHE A 98 -7.58 2.54 12.04
C PHE A 98 -6.13 2.76 12.51
N LEU A 99 -5.92 3.08 13.80
CA LEU A 99 -4.59 3.25 14.37
C LEU A 99 -3.81 1.93 14.48
N LYS A 100 -4.45 0.77 14.28
CA LYS A 100 -3.78 -0.54 14.38
C LYS A 100 -2.77 -0.80 13.26
N HIS A 101 -2.87 -0.07 12.16
CA HIS A 101 -1.92 -0.12 11.05
C HIS A 101 -1.62 1.29 10.55
N ASN A 102 -0.41 1.50 10.00
CA ASN A 102 -0.01 2.81 9.50
C ASN A 102 -0.64 3.16 8.15
N PHE A 103 -0.97 2.14 7.35
CA PHE A 103 -1.41 2.28 5.98
C PHE A 103 -2.54 1.31 5.67
N TRP A 104 -3.50 1.77 4.90
CA TRP A 104 -4.69 1.02 4.53
C TRP A 104 -5.02 1.32 3.07
N VAL A 105 -5.57 0.34 2.36
CA VAL A 105 -6.14 0.59 1.03
C VAL A 105 -7.53 -0.01 0.98
N THR A 106 -8.49 0.76 0.47
CA THR A 106 -9.86 0.29 0.24
C THR A 106 -10.33 0.66 -1.15
N THR A 107 -11.32 -0.08 -1.66
CA THR A 107 -11.98 0.35 -2.89
C THR A 107 -12.86 1.56 -2.61
N TYR A 108 -12.76 2.57 -3.48
CA TYR A 108 -13.55 3.79 -3.38
C TYR A 108 -15.04 3.46 -3.33
N SER A 109 -15.72 4.10 -2.38
CA SER A 109 -17.17 3.97 -2.25
C SER A 109 -17.69 5.15 -1.42
N ARG A 110 -18.83 5.71 -1.82
CA ARG A 110 -19.52 6.78 -1.08
C ARG A 110 -20.25 6.19 0.13
N ARG A 111 -19.47 5.74 1.11
CA ARG A 111 -19.96 5.07 2.31
C ARG A 111 -20.11 6.08 3.44
N VAL A 112 -21.19 5.94 4.19
CA VAL A 112 -21.41 6.62 5.47
C VAL A 112 -21.67 5.53 6.49
N GLY A 113 -21.04 5.59 7.67
CA GLY A 113 -21.24 4.59 8.72
C GLY A 113 -19.92 4.06 9.28
N GLU A 114 -19.87 2.75 9.50
CA GLU A 114 -18.81 2.02 10.22
C GLU A 114 -17.37 2.40 9.86
N GLY A 115 -16.40 2.06 10.71
CA GLY A 115 -15.00 2.41 10.50
C GLY A 115 -14.24 1.49 9.54
N LEU A 116 -13.02 1.91 9.19
CA LEU A 116 -12.08 1.23 8.29
C LEU A 116 -11.89 -0.26 8.61
N ALA A 117 -11.73 -0.59 9.90
CA ALA A 117 -11.55 -1.96 10.37
C ALA A 117 -12.76 -2.88 10.12
N THR A 118 -13.95 -2.32 9.85
CA THR A 118 -15.10 -3.12 9.41
C THR A 118 -15.17 -3.22 7.90
N TRP A 119 -14.86 -2.14 7.19
CA TRP A 119 -14.91 -2.13 5.71
C TRP A 119 -14.01 -3.20 5.09
N VAL A 120 -12.77 -3.30 5.58
CA VAL A 120 -11.79 -4.26 5.05
C VAL A 120 -12.18 -5.73 5.25
N LYS A 121 -13.13 -6.04 6.15
CA LYS A 121 -13.61 -7.41 6.33
C LYS A 121 -14.37 -7.94 5.11
N GLN A 122 -14.84 -7.06 4.24
CA GLN A 122 -15.41 -7.43 2.94
C GLN A 122 -14.34 -7.97 1.99
N ASN A 123 -13.07 -7.71 2.28
CA ASN A 123 -11.90 -8.17 1.56
C ASN A 123 -12.02 -7.96 0.03
N ARG A 124 -12.45 -6.76 -0.38
CA ARG A 124 -12.70 -6.48 -1.79
C ARG A 124 -11.38 -6.50 -2.58
N CYS A 125 -11.48 -6.86 -3.86
CA CYS A 125 -10.35 -6.80 -4.80
C CYS A 125 -9.89 -5.35 -4.99
N LEU A 126 -8.57 -5.14 -5.04
CA LEU A 126 -7.92 -3.85 -5.26
C LEU A 126 -7.20 -3.76 -6.62
N GLU A 127 -7.34 -4.77 -7.47
CA GLU A 127 -6.73 -4.78 -8.79
C GLU A 127 -7.59 -4.00 -9.79
N GLU A 128 -6.95 -3.06 -10.50
CA GLU A 128 -7.56 -2.25 -11.55
C GLU A 128 -8.86 -1.57 -11.12
N ILE A 129 -8.82 -0.85 -10.01
CA ILE A 129 -10.01 -0.17 -9.49
C ILE A 129 -9.66 1.20 -8.89
N ASN A 130 -10.69 2.03 -8.70
CA ASN A 130 -10.59 3.23 -7.90
C ASN A 130 -10.34 2.86 -6.43
N VAL A 131 -9.19 3.28 -5.90
CA VAL A 131 -8.76 3.01 -4.53
C VAL A 131 -8.69 4.28 -3.69
N VAL A 132 -8.76 4.12 -2.37
CA VAL A 132 -8.51 5.15 -1.37
C VAL A 132 -7.43 4.64 -0.41
N LEU A 133 -6.49 5.52 -0.08
CA LEU A 133 -5.33 5.30 0.78
C LEU A 133 -5.52 6.04 2.11
#